data_AF-A0A3P6FCN1-F1
#
_entry.id   AF-A0A3P6FCN1-F1
#
_cell.length_a   1.000
_cell.length_b   1.000
_cell.length_c   1.000
_cell.angle_alpha   90.00
_cell.angle_beta   90.00
_cell.angle_gamma   90.00
#
_symmetry.space_group_name_H-M   'P 1'
#
loop_
_entity.id
_entity.type
_entity.pdbx_description
1 polymer ?
#
loop_
_entity_poly.entity_id
_entity_poly.type
_entity_poly.pdbx_seq_one_letter_code
_entity_poly.pdbx_strand_id
1 'polypeptide(L)'
;MLGVNASSRFYNLAYKLDPDVTLFVNEYNTIENPGGVTATPVKEKMEEILAYQGNENIKGAIGAQGHFSPTQPNIAYMRSALDTLGSLGLPVWITELDMPKCPNQAKYMEEILREAYSHPAVEGIIIFAGPEVIGFGQADTRGQGLQQHGDRRCN
;
A
#
# COMPACT_ATOMS: atom_id res chain seq x y z
N MET A 1 20.59 11.56 -11.28
CA MET A 1 19.16 11.18 -11.10
C MET A 1 18.59 10.82 -12.46
N LEU A 2 17.62 9.89 -12.51
CA LEU A 2 17.07 9.33 -13.76
C LEU A 2 16.02 10.22 -14.48
N GLY A 3 15.69 11.37 -13.89
CA GLY A 3 14.72 12.35 -14.43
C GLY A 3 13.28 12.13 -13.94
N VAL A 4 12.43 13.14 -14.10
CA VAL A 4 11.03 13.14 -13.60
C VAL A 4 10.19 12.02 -14.22
N ASN A 5 10.41 11.70 -15.50
CA ASN A 5 9.67 10.67 -16.24
C ASN A 5 10.20 9.24 -16.02
N ALA A 6 11.09 9.01 -15.04
CA ALA A 6 11.72 7.70 -14.85
C ALA A 6 10.68 6.60 -14.58
N SER A 7 9.73 6.84 -13.68
CA SER A 7 8.66 5.87 -13.38
C SER A 7 7.85 5.52 -14.63
N SER A 8 7.35 6.52 -15.36
CA SER A 8 6.51 6.28 -16.53
C SER A 8 7.25 5.52 -17.64
N ARG A 9 8.57 5.75 -17.79
CA ARG A 9 9.43 4.99 -18.71
C ARG A 9 9.62 3.53 -18.29
N PHE A 10 9.75 3.26 -16.99
CA PHE A 10 9.86 1.89 -16.50
C PHE A 10 8.56 1.12 -16.67
N TYR A 11 7.41 1.76 -16.45
CA TYR A 11 6.11 1.17 -16.74
C TYR A 11 5.94 0.88 -18.22
N ASN A 12 6.34 1.82 -19.09
CA ASN A 12 6.33 1.61 -20.53
C ASN A 12 7.20 0.41 -20.95
N LEU A 13 8.39 0.27 -20.34
CA LEU A 13 9.28 -0.84 -20.60
C LEU A 13 8.68 -2.17 -20.14
N ALA A 14 8.12 -2.24 -18.93
CA ALA A 14 7.47 -3.43 -18.42
C ALA A 14 6.30 -3.87 -19.32
N TYR A 15 5.44 -2.92 -19.71
CA TYR A 15 4.33 -3.17 -20.63
C TYR A 15 4.79 -3.68 -22.01
N LYS A 16 5.92 -3.18 -22.54
CA LYS A 16 6.48 -3.68 -23.80
C LYS A 16 7.02 -5.11 -23.72
N LEU A 17 7.44 -5.54 -22.52
CA LEU A 17 7.95 -6.89 -22.28
C LEU A 17 6.82 -7.89 -22.05
N ASP A 18 5.78 -7.47 -21.33
CA ASP A 18 4.58 -8.25 -21.07
C ASP A 18 3.35 -7.32 -21.12
N PRO A 19 2.65 -7.25 -22.25
CA PRO A 19 1.47 -6.38 -22.39
C PRO A 19 0.28 -6.81 -21.52
N ASP A 20 0.29 -8.05 -21.01
CA ASP A 20 -0.83 -8.61 -20.27
C ASP A 20 -0.71 -8.43 -18.76
N VAL A 21 0.47 -8.07 -18.25
CA VAL A 21 0.74 -7.88 -16.82
C VAL A 21 0.03 -6.64 -16.27
N THR A 22 -0.50 -6.78 -15.05
CA THR A 22 -1.00 -5.65 -14.27
C THR A 22 0.16 -4.96 -13.54
N LEU A 23 0.29 -3.65 -13.70
CA LEU A 23 1.38 -2.86 -13.10
C LEU A 23 0.87 -2.00 -11.94
N PHE A 24 1.53 -2.13 -10.79
CA PHE A 24 1.12 -1.51 -9.52
C PHE A 24 2.02 -0.36 -9.11
N VAL A 25 1.43 0.79 -8.76
CA VAL A 25 2.07 1.73 -7.84
C VAL A 25 1.83 1.20 -6.43
N ASN A 26 2.88 0.83 -5.70
CA ASN A 26 2.79 0.29 -4.34
C ASN A 26 3.45 1.25 -3.34
N GLU A 27 2.70 1.74 -2.36
CA GLU A 27 3.18 2.76 -1.41
C GLU A 27 2.62 2.56 0.00
N TYR A 28 3.37 3.03 1.01
CA TYR A 28 2.96 3.03 2.42
C TYR A 28 2.32 4.36 2.85
N ASN A 29 1.75 4.41 4.06
CA ASN A 29 1.08 5.60 4.61
C ASN A 29 -0.06 6.12 3.72
N THR A 30 -0.74 5.22 3.02
CA THR A 30 -1.87 5.55 2.15
C THR A 30 -3.20 5.45 2.88
N ILE A 31 -3.39 4.39 3.66
CA ILE A 31 -4.67 3.99 4.28
C ILE A 31 -4.59 3.88 5.80
N GLU A 32 -3.38 3.97 6.37
CA GLU A 32 -3.07 3.61 7.75
C GLU A 32 -3.05 4.83 8.68
N ASN A 33 -2.51 5.95 8.21
CA ASN A 33 -2.15 7.10 9.04
C ASN A 33 -2.71 8.41 8.48
N PRO A 34 -3.59 9.13 9.21
CA PRO A 34 -4.16 10.40 8.74
C PRO A 34 -3.17 11.58 8.76
N GLY A 35 -1.97 11.40 9.32
CA GLY A 35 -0.95 12.45 9.44
C GLY A 35 0.15 12.30 8.39
N GLY A 36 0.00 12.92 7.21
CA GLY A 36 1.06 12.98 6.20
C GLY A 36 0.58 13.01 4.75
N VAL A 37 1.46 12.56 3.85
CA VAL A 37 1.18 12.28 2.42
C VAL A 37 0.09 11.23 2.38
N THR A 38 -1.10 11.62 1.95
CA THR A 38 -2.31 10.79 1.93
C THR A 38 -2.32 9.87 0.69
N ALA A 39 -3.41 9.12 0.49
CA ALA A 39 -3.72 8.44 -0.78
C ALA A 39 -3.59 9.33 -2.05
N THR A 40 -3.63 10.66 -1.93
CA THR A 40 -3.62 11.60 -3.06
C THR A 40 -2.33 11.54 -3.89
N PRO A 41 -1.11 11.65 -3.31
CA PRO A 41 0.12 11.48 -4.09
C PRO A 41 0.25 10.15 -4.83
N VAL A 42 -0.30 9.06 -4.28
CA VAL A 42 -0.33 7.76 -4.99
C VAL A 42 -1.25 7.83 -6.21
N LYS A 43 -2.43 8.44 -6.05
CA LYS A 43 -3.36 8.71 -7.15
C LYS A 43 -2.70 9.54 -8.25
N GLU A 44 -2.11 10.67 -7.88
CA GLU A 44 -1.42 11.59 -8.81
C GLU A 44 -0.27 10.89 -9.52
N LYS A 45 0.48 10.03 -8.81
CA LYS A 45 1.58 9.28 -9.43
C LYS A 45 1.08 8.31 -10.48
N MET A 46 -0.03 7.62 -10.22
CA MET A 46 -0.61 6.71 -11.19
C MET A 46 -1.17 7.46 -12.40
N GLU A 47 -1.79 8.63 -12.20
CA GLU A 47 -2.25 9.51 -13.29
C GLU A 47 -1.07 9.96 -14.17
N GLU A 48 0.06 10.37 -13.58
CA GLU A 48 1.29 10.73 -14.31
C GLU A 48 1.83 9.56 -15.16
N ILE A 49 1.80 8.35 -14.62
CA ILE A 49 2.26 7.14 -15.31
C ILE A 49 1.35 6.83 -16.50
N LEU A 50 0.03 6.86 -16.31
CA LEU A 50 -0.93 6.52 -17.37
C LEU A 50 -1.04 7.61 -18.45
N ALA A 51 -0.82 8.88 -18.10
CA ALA A 51 -0.82 9.99 -19.05
C ALA A 51 0.44 10.05 -19.95
N TYR A 52 1.45 9.23 -19.67
CA TYR A 52 2.68 9.21 -20.45
C TYR A 52 2.48 8.57 -21.83
N GLN A 53 3.04 9.19 -22.87
CA GLN A 53 2.95 8.68 -24.24
C GLN A 53 3.47 7.24 -24.35
N GLY A 54 2.64 6.34 -24.89
CA GLY A 54 2.92 4.91 -25.01
C GLY A 54 2.40 4.04 -23.86
N ASN A 55 1.77 4.62 -22.83
CA ASN A 55 1.18 3.91 -21.69
C ASN A 55 -0.35 3.79 -21.77
N GLU A 56 -0.96 4.13 -22.91
CA GLU A 56 -2.42 4.26 -23.07
C GLU A 56 -3.18 2.95 -22.79
N ASN A 57 -2.51 1.80 -22.96
CA ASN A 57 -3.08 0.47 -22.80
C ASN A 57 -2.53 -0.29 -21.58
N ILE A 58 -1.81 0.38 -20.68
CA ILE A 58 -1.31 -0.25 -19.46
C ILE A 58 -2.49 -0.66 -18.57
N LYS A 59 -2.50 -1.93 -18.15
CA LYS A 59 -3.39 -2.43 -17.09
C LYS A 59 -2.84 -1.97 -15.75
N GLY A 60 -3.41 -0.89 -15.22
CA GLY A 60 -2.97 -0.27 -13.97
C GLY A 60 -3.63 -0.87 -12.72
N ALA A 61 -2.94 -0.80 -11.59
CA ALA A 61 -3.50 -1.09 -10.27
C ALA A 61 -2.79 -0.26 -9.17
N ILE A 62 -3.42 -0.16 -8.01
CA ILE A 62 -2.86 0.52 -6.84
C ILE A 62 -2.58 -0.50 -5.74
N GLY A 63 -1.38 -0.48 -5.19
CA GLY A 63 -0.98 -1.19 -3.98
C GLY A 63 -0.91 -0.23 -2.79
N ALA A 64 -1.72 -0.49 -1.78
CA ALA A 64 -1.60 0.13 -0.46
C ALA A 64 -0.93 -0.90 0.46
N GLN A 65 0.24 -0.59 1.02
CA GLN A 65 0.98 -1.58 1.83
C GLN A 65 0.14 -2.05 3.02
N GLY A 66 -0.45 -1.15 3.80
CA GLY A 66 -1.30 -1.52 4.93
C GLY A 66 -0.52 -1.84 6.19
N HIS A 67 0.55 -1.09 6.46
CA HIS A 67 1.34 -1.21 7.70
C HIS A 67 0.69 -0.41 8.84
N PHE A 68 -0.27 -1.01 9.55
CA PHE A 68 -1.02 -0.31 10.60
C PHE A 68 -0.23 -0.26 11.92
N SER A 69 -0.29 0.90 12.59
CA SER A 69 0.26 1.06 13.96
C SER A 69 -0.51 0.19 14.98
N PRO A 70 0.07 -0.17 16.15
CA PRO A 70 -0.60 -0.98 17.17
C PRO A 70 -1.64 -0.19 17.99
N THR A 71 -2.38 0.71 17.33
CA THR A 71 -3.43 1.54 17.92
C THR A 71 -4.75 1.28 17.21
N GLN A 72 -5.86 1.80 17.76
CA GLN A 72 -7.17 1.63 17.13
C GLN A 72 -7.15 2.24 15.71
N PRO A 73 -7.48 1.46 14.67
CA PRO A 73 -7.45 1.94 13.30
C PRO A 73 -8.52 3.01 13.09
N ASN A 74 -8.18 4.06 12.36
CA ASN A 74 -9.15 5.06 11.94
C ASN A 74 -9.89 4.58 10.69
N ILE A 75 -10.96 3.81 10.89
CA ILE A 75 -11.76 3.22 9.81
C ILE A 75 -12.37 4.28 8.88
N ALA A 76 -12.79 5.43 9.41
CA ALA A 76 -13.32 6.52 8.58
C ALA A 76 -12.25 7.11 7.66
N TYR A 77 -11.01 7.25 8.15
CA TYR A 77 -9.89 7.65 7.31
C TYR A 77 -9.55 6.59 6.26
N MET A 78 -9.47 5.32 6.66
CA MET A 78 -9.22 4.20 5.74
C MET A 78 -10.25 4.19 4.60
N ARG A 79 -11.55 4.37 4.90
CA ARG A 79 -12.61 4.53 3.90
C ARG A 79 -12.31 5.66 2.93
N SER A 80 -12.06 6.86 3.45
CA SER A 80 -11.80 8.04 2.62
C SER A 80 -10.54 7.89 1.76
N ALA A 81 -9.52 7.20 2.25
CA ALA A 81 -8.30 6.91 1.51
C ALA A 81 -8.60 5.91 0.37
N LEU A 82 -9.32 4.83 0.66
CA LEU A 82 -9.74 3.85 -0.35
C LEU A 82 -10.68 4.46 -1.40
N ASP A 83 -11.58 5.38 -1.02
CA ASP A 83 -12.41 6.14 -1.96
C ASP A 83 -11.53 6.99 -2.90
N THR A 84 -10.48 7.62 -2.35
CA THR A 84 -9.52 8.42 -3.12
C THR A 84 -8.76 7.55 -4.12
N LEU A 85 -8.21 6.41 -3.69
CA LEU A 85 -7.50 5.48 -4.58
C LEU A 85 -8.44 4.87 -5.64
N GLY A 86 -9.63 4.45 -5.21
CA GLY A 86 -10.65 3.85 -6.06
C GLY A 86 -11.26 4.81 -7.08
N SER A 87 -11.12 6.13 -6.88
CA SER A 87 -11.60 7.15 -7.83
C SER A 87 -10.95 7.07 -9.22
N LEU A 88 -9.81 6.38 -9.34
CA LEU A 88 -9.18 6.10 -10.64
C LEU A 88 -9.91 5.03 -11.46
N GLY A 89 -10.85 4.29 -10.86
CA GLY A 89 -11.48 3.14 -11.50
C GLY A 89 -10.53 1.95 -11.71
N LEU A 90 -9.38 1.96 -11.03
CA LEU A 90 -8.39 0.88 -11.04
C LEU A 90 -8.58 -0.02 -9.81
N PRO A 91 -8.21 -1.31 -9.90
CA PRO A 91 -8.20 -2.20 -8.75
C PRO A 91 -7.23 -1.71 -7.67
N VAL A 92 -7.68 -1.75 -6.42
CA VAL A 92 -6.86 -1.48 -5.23
C VAL A 92 -6.55 -2.81 -4.53
N TRP A 93 -5.29 -3.04 -4.21
CA TRP A 93 -4.84 -4.18 -3.44
C TRP A 93 -4.22 -3.68 -2.14
N ILE A 94 -4.59 -4.31 -1.03
CA ILE A 94 -3.80 -4.19 0.21
C ILE A 94 -2.70 -5.26 0.13
N THR A 95 -1.45 -4.83 -0.03
CA THR A 95 -0.36 -5.71 -0.51
C THR A 95 0.50 -6.29 0.60
N GLU A 96 0.57 -5.63 1.75
CA GLU A 96 1.52 -5.94 2.82
C GLU A 96 0.86 -5.79 4.21
N LEU A 97 -0.42 -6.16 4.34
CA LEU A 97 -1.21 -5.89 5.54
C LEU A 97 -0.55 -6.52 6.77
N ASP A 98 -0.15 -5.70 7.73
CA ASP A 98 0.31 -6.12 9.04
C ASP A 98 -0.05 -5.12 10.14
N MET A 99 0.14 -5.57 11.37
CA MET A 99 0.04 -4.75 12.57
C MET A 99 0.94 -5.35 13.66
N PRO A 100 1.74 -4.55 14.38
CA PRO A 100 2.51 -5.04 15.52
C PRO A 100 1.62 -5.64 16.62
N LYS A 101 2.17 -6.60 17.38
CA LYS A 101 1.45 -7.27 18.45
C LYS A 101 1.03 -6.28 19.54
N CYS A 102 -0.27 -6.25 19.85
CA CYS A 102 -0.86 -5.48 20.94
C CYS A 102 -2.03 -6.25 21.58
N PRO A 103 -2.51 -5.88 22.79
CA PRO A 103 -3.62 -6.59 23.44
C PRO A 103 -4.89 -6.67 22.60
N ASN A 104 -5.12 -5.68 21.72
CA ASN A 104 -6.30 -5.59 20.86
C ASN A 104 -6.03 -5.99 19.40
N GLN A 105 -4.88 -6.59 19.09
CA GLN A 105 -4.45 -6.85 17.71
C GLN A 105 -5.52 -7.62 16.90
N ALA A 106 -6.09 -8.69 17.47
CA ALA A 106 -7.14 -9.46 16.80
C ALA A 106 -8.37 -8.62 16.46
N LYS A 107 -8.78 -7.72 17.35
CA LYS A 107 -9.90 -6.81 17.13
C LYS A 107 -9.59 -5.79 16.04
N TYR A 108 -8.42 -5.16 16.09
CA TYR A 108 -8.04 -4.14 15.11
C TYR A 108 -7.82 -4.74 13.71
N MET A 109 -7.20 -5.92 13.63
CA MET A 109 -7.08 -6.66 12.38
C MET A 109 -8.45 -7.04 11.81
N GLU A 110 -9.42 -7.43 12.65
CA GLU A 110 -10.80 -7.66 12.21
C GLU A 110 -11.44 -6.39 11.63
N GLU A 111 -11.29 -5.26 12.32
CA GLU A 111 -11.81 -3.97 11.86
C GLU A 111 -11.22 -3.56 10.50
N ILE A 112 -9.90 -3.70 10.33
CA ILE A 112 -9.19 -3.40 9.08
C ILE A 112 -9.60 -4.35 7.94
N LEU A 113 -9.62 -5.66 8.20
CA LEU A 113 -9.99 -6.66 7.20
C LEU A 113 -11.44 -6.50 6.73
N ARG A 114 -12.36 -6.25 7.66
CA ARG A 114 -13.77 -5.99 7.35
C ARG A 114 -13.92 -4.75 6.50
N GLU A 115 -13.22 -3.68 6.87
CA GLU A 115 -13.24 -2.42 6.13
C GLU A 115 -12.71 -2.61 4.70
N ALA A 116 -11.52 -3.20 4.56
CA ALA A 116 -10.90 -3.51 3.28
C ALA A 116 -11.83 -4.36 2.39
N TYR A 117 -12.32 -5.48 2.92
CA TYR A 117 -13.19 -6.40 2.19
C TYR A 117 -14.51 -5.76 1.74
N SER A 118 -15.05 -4.83 2.53
CA SER A 118 -16.31 -4.16 2.21
C SER A 118 -16.18 -3.06 1.16
N HIS A 119 -14.97 -2.66 0.78
CA HIS A 119 -14.75 -1.56 -0.15
C HIS A 119 -14.81 -2.03 -1.62
N PRO A 120 -15.67 -1.46 -2.48
CA PRO A 120 -15.90 -1.96 -3.84
C PRO A 120 -14.67 -1.88 -4.75
N ALA A 121 -13.75 -0.94 -4.50
CA ALA A 121 -12.49 -0.83 -5.26
C ALA A 121 -11.41 -1.83 -4.81
N VAL A 122 -11.57 -2.51 -3.67
CA VAL A 122 -10.57 -3.46 -3.16
C VAL A 122 -10.79 -4.82 -3.79
N GLU A 123 -9.81 -5.30 -4.54
CA GLU A 123 -9.85 -6.58 -5.26
C GLU A 123 -8.87 -7.62 -4.70
N GLY A 124 -7.94 -7.20 -3.83
CA GLY A 124 -6.94 -8.10 -3.23
C GLY A 124 -6.53 -7.66 -1.84
N ILE A 125 -6.31 -8.65 -0.97
CA ILE A 125 -5.73 -8.46 0.37
C ILE A 125 -4.65 -9.52 0.56
N ILE A 126 -3.43 -9.09 0.81
CA ILE A 126 -2.27 -9.92 1.12
C ILE A 126 -1.79 -9.53 2.51
N ILE A 127 -1.64 -10.51 3.39
CA ILE A 127 -1.15 -10.31 4.75
C ILE A 127 0.36 -10.53 4.76
N PHE A 128 1.12 -9.56 5.25
CA PHE A 128 2.58 -9.66 5.40
C PHE A 128 2.94 -10.39 6.70
N ALA A 129 2.73 -11.70 6.70
CA ALA A 129 2.96 -12.55 7.87
C ALA A 129 3.88 -13.73 7.56
N GLY A 130 4.60 -14.14 8.61
CA GLY A 130 5.45 -15.31 8.60
C GLY A 130 5.62 -15.88 10.01
N PRO A 131 6.18 -17.10 10.15
CA PRO A 131 6.30 -17.74 11.45
C PRO A 131 7.27 -16.99 12.36
N GLU A 132 6.81 -16.55 13.53
CA GLU A 132 7.66 -15.92 14.55
C GLU A 132 8.81 -16.86 14.98
N VAL A 133 8.56 -18.17 14.97
CA VAL A 133 9.54 -19.22 15.33
C VAL A 133 10.76 -19.27 14.41
N ILE A 134 10.68 -18.73 13.19
CA ILE A 134 11.83 -18.63 12.27
C ILE A 134 12.46 -17.22 12.28
N GLY A 135 12.07 -16.37 13.23
CA GLY A 135 12.59 -15.01 13.37
C GLY A 135 11.93 -13.99 12.46
N PHE A 136 10.78 -14.31 11.85
CA PHE A 136 10.00 -13.33 11.09
C PHE A 136 9.62 -12.14 12.00
N GLY A 137 9.91 -10.92 11.55
CA GLY A 137 9.72 -9.68 12.33
C GLY A 137 10.87 -9.30 13.29
N GLN A 138 11.87 -10.18 13.51
CA GLN A 138 12.99 -9.93 14.43
C GLN A 138 14.22 -9.29 13.76
N ALA A 139 14.31 -9.34 12.42
CA ALA A 139 15.48 -8.88 11.65
C ALA A 139 15.74 -7.35 11.74
N ASP A 140 14.74 -6.54 12.08
CA ASP A 140 14.82 -5.08 12.15
C ASP A 140 15.31 -4.55 13.54
N THR A 141 16.14 -5.31 14.25
CA THR A 141 16.76 -4.83 15.52
C THR A 141 18.28 -4.73 15.46
N ARG A 142 18.91 -5.16 14.36
CA ARG A 142 20.38 -5.12 14.20
C ARG A 142 20.78 -4.55 12.84
N GLY A 143 20.64 -3.23 12.72
CA GLY A 143 21.43 -2.42 11.81
C GLY A 143 21.01 -2.48 10.33
N GLN A 144 20.10 -1.59 9.95
CA GLN A 144 20.18 -0.83 8.69
C GLN A 144 19.24 0.37 8.78
N GLY A 145 19.77 1.56 8.54
CA GLY A 145 19.00 2.80 8.52
C GLY A 145 18.08 2.84 7.31
N LEU A 146 16.82 2.48 7.52
CA LEU A 146 15.68 3.07 6.84
C LEU A 146 14.83 3.67 7.97
N GLN A 147 14.88 5.00 8.10
CA GLN A 147 13.88 5.73 8.88
C GLN A 147 12.52 5.23 8.40
N GLN A 148 11.73 4.50 9.22
CA GLN A 148 10.25 4.48 9.32
C GLN A 148 9.70 3.62 10.47
N HIS A 149 10.52 2.85 11.18
CA HIS A 149 10.05 2.18 12.41
C HIS A 149 10.26 3.07 13.64
N GLY A 150 9.44 4.12 13.74
CA GLY A 150 9.19 4.77 15.03
C GLY A 150 8.68 3.72 16.03
N ASP A 151 9.31 3.70 17.21
CA ASP A 151 9.11 2.77 18.33
C ASP A 151 7.98 1.73 18.16
N ARG A 152 8.33 0.50 17.76
CA ARG A 152 7.44 -0.66 17.63
C ARG A 152 6.96 -1.20 19.00
N ARG A 153 6.84 -0.34 20.00
CA ARG A 153 6.32 -0.68 21.33
C ARG A 153 4.92 -0.12 21.46
N CYS A 154 4.00 -0.99 21.88
CA CYS A 154 2.71 -0.56 22.37
C CYS A 154 2.94 0.37 23.56
N ASN A 155 2.45 1.60 23.47
CA ASN A 155 2.16 2.41 24.66
C ASN A 155 0.81 1.98 25.24
#